data_AF-A0A846NCU7-F1
#
_entry.id   AF-A0A846NCU7-F1
#
_cell.length_a   1.000
_cell.length_b   1.000
_cell.length_c   1.000
_cell.angle_alpha   90.00
_cell.angle_beta   90.00
_cell.angle_gamma   90.00
#
_symmetry.space_group_name_H-M   'P 1'
#
loop_
_entity.id
_entity.type
_entity.pdbx_description
1 polymer ?
#
loop_
_entity_poly.entity_id
_entity_poly.type
_entity_poly.pdbx_seq_one_letter_code
_entity_poly.pdbx_strand_id
1 'polypeptide(L)'
;MKQTRIVEKKKVAPKSAILIEGLPGLGMVGKIATEYLVKQLRARRIAELYSPHFAYYVLVNKKGSVRLLRSVFHYWKNEKDGNELI
;
A
#
# COMPACT_ATOMS: atom_id res chain seq x y z
N MET A 1 4.27 7.71 18.33
CA MET A 1 2.83 7.68 17.95
C MET A 1 2.08 6.88 19.01
N LYS A 2 0.87 7.30 19.43
CA LYS A 2 0.08 6.56 20.44
C LYS A 2 -0.83 5.47 19.86
N GLN A 3 -1.17 5.57 18.57
CA GLN A 3 -2.10 4.66 17.90
C GLN A 3 -1.75 4.50 16.41
N THR A 4 -2.28 3.44 15.78
CA THR A 4 -2.19 3.23 14.34
C THR A 4 -2.88 4.36 13.59
N ARG A 5 -2.24 4.89 12.55
CA ARG A 5 -2.75 6.02 11.76
C ARG A 5 -2.54 5.79 10.27
N ILE A 6 -3.58 6.11 9.49
CA ILE A 6 -3.50 6.19 8.04
C ILE A 6 -3.30 7.66 7.66
N VAL A 7 -2.29 7.92 6.81
CA VAL A 7 -2.00 9.22 6.23
C VAL A 7 -2.42 9.17 4.77
N GLU A 8 -3.53 9.81 4.46
CA GLU A 8 -4.00 9.99 3.08
C GLU A 8 -3.07 10.95 2.34
N LYS A 9 -2.69 10.57 1.11
CA LYS A 9 -1.81 11.34 0.22
C LYS A 9 -2.55 11.88 -0.99
N LYS A 10 -3.56 11.15 -1.47
CA LYS A 10 -4.41 11.56 -2.60
C LYS A 10 -5.84 11.14 -2.33
N LYS A 11 -6.76 12.09 -2.46
CA LYS A 11 -8.18 11.83 -2.33
C LYS A 11 -8.69 11.04 -3.53
N VAL A 12 -9.43 9.98 -3.25
CA VAL A 12 -10.13 9.15 -4.23
C VAL A 12 -11.55 8.88 -3.74
N ALA A 13 -12.49 8.75 -4.67
CA ALA A 13 -13.88 8.42 -4.37
C ALA A 13 -14.27 7.15 -5.14
N PRO A 14 -13.79 5.98 -4.68
CA PRO A 14 -14.18 4.70 -5.26
C PRO A 14 -15.69 4.49 -5.08
N LYS A 15 -16.36 4.00 -6.11
CA LYS A 15 -17.80 3.68 -6.07
C LYS A 15 -18.03 2.26 -5.57
N SER A 16 -17.24 1.31 -6.07
CA SER A 16 -17.34 -0.12 -5.72
C SER A 16 -15.96 -0.77 -5.88
N ALA A 17 -15.02 -0.39 -5.02
CA ALA A 17 -13.68 -0.92 -5.06
C ALA A 17 -13.53 -2.22 -4.29
N ILE A 18 -12.80 -3.17 -4.88
CA ILE A 18 -12.34 -4.38 -4.19
C ILE A 18 -11.00 -4.06 -3.55
N LEU A 19 -10.90 -4.33 -2.25
CA LEU A 19 -9.65 -4.25 -1.50
C LEU A 19 -8.87 -5.57 -1.68
N ILE A 20 -7.65 -5.48 -2.21
CA ILE A 20 -6.74 -6.62 -2.34
C ILE A 20 -5.60 -6.44 -1.33
N GLU A 21 -5.44 -7.43 -0.46
CA GLU A 21 -4.39 -7.45 0.54
C GLU A 21 -3.23 -8.37 0.11
N GLY A 22 -2.00 -7.94 0.43
CA GLY A 22 -0.78 -8.67 0.11
C GLY A 22 0.39 -8.17 0.93
N LEU A 23 0.27 -8.28 2.25
CA LEU A 23 1.35 -7.94 3.17
C LEU A 23 2.42 -9.06 3.20
N PRO A 24 3.61 -8.79 3.76
CA PRO A 24 4.63 -9.81 3.96
C PRO A 24 4.10 -11.01 4.76
N GLY A 25 4.36 -12.22 4.26
CA GLY A 25 3.94 -13.49 4.88
C GLY A 25 4.80 -14.65 4.39
N LEU A 26 4.33 -15.88 4.58
CA LEU A 26 5.09 -17.09 4.18
C LEU A 26 5.40 -17.06 2.67
N GLY A 27 6.68 -17.25 2.32
CA GLY A 27 7.14 -17.26 0.93
C GLY A 27 6.93 -15.94 0.17
N MET A 28 6.51 -14.87 0.86
CA MET A 28 6.26 -13.54 0.27
C MET A 28 5.20 -13.53 -0.86
N VAL A 29 4.40 -14.59 -1.00
CA VAL A 29 3.52 -14.81 -2.17
C VAL A 29 2.53 -13.67 -2.35
N GLY A 30 1.79 -13.30 -1.30
CA GLY A 30 0.80 -12.21 -1.36
C GLY A 30 1.44 -10.86 -1.71
N LYS A 31 2.60 -10.56 -1.13
CA LYS A 31 3.34 -9.32 -1.44
C LYS A 31 3.83 -9.28 -2.88
N ILE A 32 4.42 -10.37 -3.38
CA ILE A 32 4.93 -10.42 -4.76
C ILE A 32 3.77 -10.28 -5.75
N ALA A 33 2.65 -10.98 -5.51
CA ALA A 33 1.47 -10.90 -6.37
C ALA A 33 0.87 -9.49 -6.40
N THR A 34 0.71 -8.85 -5.25
CA THR A 34 0.16 -7.48 -5.16
C THR A 34 1.11 -6.41 -5.69
N GLU A 35 2.42 -6.51 -5.43
CA GLU A 35 3.42 -5.62 -6.03
C GLU A 35 3.45 -5.74 -7.56
N TYR A 36 3.32 -6.96 -8.09
CA TYR A 36 3.19 -7.19 -9.52
C TYR A 36 1.91 -6.54 -10.08
N LEU A 37 0.76 -6.73 -9.43
CA LEU A 37 -0.51 -6.14 -9.84
C LEU A 37 -0.46 -4.60 -9.86
N VAL A 38 0.08 -3.99 -8.80
CA VAL A 38 0.28 -2.53 -8.72
C VAL A 38 1.11 -2.02 -9.89
N LYS A 39 2.19 -2.75 -10.25
CA LYS A 39 3.06 -2.39 -11.37
C LYS A 39 2.36 -2.51 -12.73
N GLN A 40 1.66 -3.62 -12.98
CA GLN A 40 0.98 -3.86 -14.25
C GLN A 40 -0.16 -2.88 -14.49
N LEU A 41 -0.97 -2.62 -13.46
CA LEU A 41 -2.09 -1.69 -13.53
C LEU A 41 -1.67 -0.21 -13.44
N ARG A 42 -0.39 0.05 -13.13
CA ARG A 42 0.12 1.40 -12.82
C ARG A 42 -0.72 2.08 -11.72
N ALA A 43 -1.12 1.29 -10.71
CA ALA A 43 -1.99 1.76 -9.64
C ALA A 43 -1.32 2.90 -8.87
N ARG A 44 -2.07 3.97 -8.58
CA ARG A 44 -1.50 5.14 -7.90
C ARG A 44 -1.45 4.92 -6.41
N ARG A 45 -0.36 5.33 -5.76
CA ARG A 45 -0.29 5.39 -4.30
C ARG A 45 -1.25 6.45 -3.75
N ILE A 46 -2.12 6.08 -2.82
CA ILE A 46 -3.15 6.99 -2.26
C ILE A 46 -3.01 7.24 -0.76
N ALA A 47 -2.47 6.28 0.00
CA ALA A 47 -2.34 6.42 1.46
C ALA A 47 -1.22 5.55 2.03
N GLU A 48 -0.84 5.83 3.27
CA GLU A 48 0.19 5.11 4.01
C GLU A 48 -0.28 4.83 5.43
N LEU A 49 -0.12 3.60 5.91
CA LEU A 49 -0.42 3.24 7.30
C LEU A 49 0.86 3.17 8.11
N TYR A 50 0.85 3.82 9.27
CA TYR A 50 1.89 3.78 10.28
C TYR A 50 1.30 3.24 11.58
N SER A 51 2.06 2.39 12.28
CA SER A 51 1.60 1.80 13.54
C SER A 51 2.72 1.81 14.58
N PRO A 52 2.41 2.13 15.86
CA PRO A 52 3.35 1.90 16.96
C PRO A 52 3.59 0.40 17.22
N HIS A 53 2.79 -0.49 16.62
CA HIS A 53 2.94 -1.94 16.75
C HIS A 53 3.87 -2.55 15.69
N PHE A 54 4.36 -1.76 14.73
CA PHE A 54 5.40 -2.23 13.84
C PHE A 54 6.74 -2.34 14.58
N ALA A 55 7.62 -3.19 14.06
CA ALA A 55 8.94 -3.40 14.66
C ALA A 55 9.71 -2.07 14.80
N TYR A 56 10.43 -1.93 15.92
CA TYR A 56 11.11 -0.71 16.33
C TYR A 56 12.44 -0.48 15.58
N TYR A 57 12.40 -0.45 14.24
CA TYR A 57 13.55 -0.10 13.40
C TYR A 57 13.13 0.76 12.20
N VAL A 58 14.12 1.40 11.58
CA VAL A 58 13.95 2.16 10.34
C VAL A 58 14.54 1.40 9.16
N LEU A 59 14.01 1.64 7.97
CA LEU A 59 14.59 1.16 6.73
C LEU A 59 15.52 2.23 6.17
N VAL A 60 16.74 1.84 5.83
CA VAL A 60 17.74 2.68 5.17
C VAL A 60 17.82 2.27 3.70
N ASN A 61 17.69 3.23 2.78
CA ASN A 61 17.83 2.95 1.35
C ASN A 61 19.30 3.04 0.90
N LYS A 62 19.58 2.62 -0.35
CA LYS A 62 20.93 2.67 -0.95
C LYS A 62 21.56 4.08 -1.02
N LYS A 63 20.76 5.14 -0.89
CA LYS A 63 21.21 6.54 -0.87
C LYS A 63 21.38 7.10 0.56
N GLY A 64 21.27 6.24 1.58
CA GLY A 64 21.36 6.64 2.98
C GLY A 64 20.12 7.32 3.55
N SER A 65 19.01 7.40 2.80
CA SER A 65 17.77 7.98 3.33
C SER A 65 17.04 6.98 4.23
N VAL A 66 16.49 7.48 5.35
CA VAL A 66 15.79 6.69 6.35
C VAL A 66 14.29 6.84 6.26
N ARG A 67 13.53 5.78 6.59
CA ARG A 67 12.07 5.85 6.75
C ARG A 67 11.54 4.83 7.76
N LEU A 68 10.41 5.16 8.39
CA LEU A 68 9.66 4.21 9.20
C LEU A 68 9.09 3.06 8.35
N LEU A 69 8.80 1.94 9.02
CA LEU A 69 7.92 0.90 8.50
C LEU A 69 6.52 1.48 8.23
N ARG A 70 5.92 1.03 7.13
CA ARG A 70 4.59 1.44 6.70
C ARG A 70 3.97 0.41 5.77
N SER A 71 2.65 0.27 5.84
CA SER A 71 1.88 -0.34 4.76
C SER A 71 1.43 0.74 3.78
N VAL A 72 1.14 0.37 2.54
CA VAL A 72 0.84 1.33 1.47
C VAL A 72 -0.43 0.90 0.76
N PHE A 73 -1.34 1.84 0.57
CA PHE A 73 -2.54 1.67 -0.23
C PHE A 73 -2.32 2.24 -1.62
N HIS A 74 -2.68 1.45 -2.63
CA HIS A 74 -2.72 1.90 -4.01
C HIS A 74 -4.19 1.97 -4.45
N TYR A 75 -4.46 2.63 -5.56
CA TYR A 75 -5.78 2.66 -6.15
C TYR A 75 -5.66 2.65 -7.65
N TRP A 76 -6.44 1.79 -8.27
CA TRP A 76 -6.59 1.70 -9.70
C TRP A 76 -8.07 1.87 -10.06
N LYS A 77 -8.31 2.80 -10.99
CA LYS A 77 -9.63 3.02 -11.56
C LYS A 77 -9.72 2.21 -12.85
N ASN A 78 -10.76 1.39 -12.97
CA ASN A 78 -11.06 0.71 -14.21
C ASN A 78 -11.74 1.68 -15.18
N GLU A 79 -11.25 1.79 -16.40
CA GLU A 79 -11.78 2.70 -17.43
C GLU A 79 -12.88 2.06 -18.29
N LYS A 80 -13.00 0.72 -18.29
CA LYS A 80 -13.82 -0.04 -19.25
C LYS A 80 -14.99 -0.78 -18.60
N ASP A 81 -15.66 -0.15 -17.65
CA ASP A 81 -16.72 -0.71 -16.80
C ASP A 81 -16.30 -2.01 -16.08
N GLY A 82 -16.00 -1.88 -14.79
CA GLY A 82 -15.67 -3.01 -13.92
C GLY A 82 -15.23 -2.52 -12.55
N ASN A 83 -14.93 -3.45 -11.65
CA ASN A 83 -14.55 -3.11 -10.29
C ASN A 83 -13.26 -2.29 -10.26
N GLU A 84 -13.26 -1.26 -9.42
CA GLU A 84 -12.06 -0.52 -9.06
C GLU A 84 -11.27 -1.33 -8.03
N LEU A 85 -9.97 -1.06 -7.88
CA LEU A 85 -9.12 -1.81 -6.95
C LEU A 85 -8.43 -0.87 -5.96
N ILE A 86 -8.32 -1.30 -4.71
CA ILE A 86 -7.49 -0.69 -3.66
C ILE A 86 -6.48 -1.71 -3.15
#